data_AF-A0A7X7ETE3-F1
#
_entry.id   AF-A0A7X7ETE3-F1
#
_cell.length_a   1.000
_cell.length_b   1.000
_cell.length_c   1.000
_cell.angle_alpha   90.00
_cell.angle_beta   90.00
_cell.angle_gamma   90.00
#
_symmetry.space_group_name_H-M   'P 1'
#
loop_
_entity.id
_entity.type
_entity.pdbx_description
1 polymer ?
#
loop_
_entity_poly.entity_id
_entity_poly.type
_entity_poly.pdbx_seq_one_letter_code
_entity_poly.pdbx_strand_id
1 'polypeptide(L)'
;MNRRSVTLWMTMVVAAWTLMPLAGCRGGMTLFNADRSEIQSADPAIRIRAIIHAARAKDTGAIPLIVDRLEDEDQAVRLVAIESLKKFTENDFGYRPYDPPYVRSKAVERWRCWIKEQATH
;
A
#
# COMPACT_ATOMS: atom_id res chain seq x y z
N MET A 1 23.55 -5.24 68.83
CA MET A 1 22.84 -5.92 69.95
C MET A 1 21.38 -5.50 69.82
N ASN A 2 20.38 -6.31 69.45
CA ASN A 2 20.09 -7.70 69.78
C ASN A 2 19.11 -8.29 68.72
N ARG A 3 19.36 -9.54 68.31
CA ARG A 3 18.46 -10.69 67.97
C ARG A 3 16.99 -10.43 67.61
N ARG A 4 16.27 -11.18 66.76
CA ARG A 4 16.36 -12.40 65.92
C ARG A 4 14.92 -12.55 65.37
N SER A 5 14.69 -13.18 64.21
CA SER A 5 13.70 -14.27 64.08
C SER A 5 13.66 -14.87 62.67
N VAL A 6 13.72 -16.19 62.68
CA VAL A 6 13.70 -17.17 61.58
C VAL A 6 12.29 -17.74 61.47
N THR A 7 11.80 -18.02 60.26
CA THR A 7 10.87 -19.13 59.86
C THR A 7 10.41 -18.85 58.42
N LEU A 8 10.85 -19.52 57.34
CA LEU A 8 10.71 -20.93 56.92
C LEU A 8 9.27 -21.48 56.99
N TRP A 9 8.57 -21.39 55.87
CA TRP A 9 7.43 -22.22 55.42
C TRP A 9 7.66 -22.43 53.90
N MET A 10 8.11 -23.59 53.39
CA MET A 10 7.28 -24.79 53.02
C MET A 10 5.98 -24.34 52.33
N THR A 11 5.67 -24.61 51.06
CA THR A 11 5.79 -25.84 50.26
C THR A 11 5.53 -25.60 48.76
N MET A 12 6.10 -26.48 47.92
CA MET A 12 5.78 -26.84 46.52
C MET A 12 4.36 -26.52 45.99
N VAL A 13 4.26 -26.01 44.75
CA VAL A 13 3.21 -26.39 43.77
C VAL A 13 3.73 -26.26 42.32
N VAL A 14 3.92 -27.43 41.69
CA VAL A 14 3.68 -27.81 40.27
C VAL A 14 4.33 -26.98 39.15
N ALA A 15 5.47 -27.49 38.68
CA ALA A 15 5.92 -27.33 37.30
C ALA A 15 5.21 -28.35 36.40
N ALA A 16 4.34 -27.90 35.48
CA ALA A 16 3.95 -28.62 34.26
C ALA A 16 2.84 -27.87 33.49
N TRP A 17 3.21 -26.79 32.79
CA TRP A 17 2.41 -26.25 31.69
C TRP A 17 3.35 -26.05 30.50
N THR A 18 3.83 -27.15 29.93
CA THR A 18 4.45 -27.10 28.60
C THR A 18 3.33 -26.91 27.59
N LEU A 19 3.09 -25.63 27.29
CA LEU A 19 2.32 -25.14 26.17
C LEU A 19 2.73 -25.86 24.89
N MET A 20 1.73 -26.49 24.27
CA MET A 20 1.73 -27.06 22.94
C MET A 20 1.78 -25.91 21.90
N PRO A 21 2.82 -25.79 21.05
CA PRO A 21 2.72 -24.95 19.88
C PRO A 21 2.17 -25.79 18.74
N LEU A 22 0.92 -25.52 18.40
CA LEU A 22 0.31 -25.84 17.11
C LEU A 22 1.33 -25.47 16.01
N ALA A 23 1.72 -26.46 15.22
CA ALA A 23 2.45 -26.25 13.98
C ALA A 23 1.55 -25.44 13.04
N GLY A 24 1.62 -24.11 13.14
CA GLY A 24 0.93 -23.20 12.25
C GLY A 24 1.50 -23.34 10.84
N CYS A 25 0.62 -23.64 9.88
CA CYS A 25 0.91 -23.56 8.46
C CYS A 25 1.54 -22.20 8.17
N ARG A 26 2.83 -22.19 7.84
CA ARG A 26 3.57 -21.01 7.36
C ARG A 26 3.15 -20.75 5.91
N GLY A 27 1.89 -20.37 5.74
CA GLY A 27 1.42 -19.75 4.50
C GLY A 27 2.23 -18.47 4.33
N GLY A 28 3.12 -18.47 3.34
CA GLY A 28 3.86 -17.29 2.91
C GLY A 28 2.89 -16.27 2.34
N MET A 29 2.18 -15.58 3.23
CA MET A 29 1.51 -14.34 2.94
C MET A 29 2.64 -13.33 2.78
N THR A 30 3.07 -13.11 1.55
CA THR A 30 4.00 -12.03 1.24
C THR A 30 3.37 -10.78 1.82
N LEU A 31 4.02 -10.20 2.83
CA LEU A 31 3.67 -8.90 3.34
C LEU A 31 3.86 -7.96 2.15
N PHE A 32 2.75 -7.59 1.49
CA PHE A 32 2.74 -6.55 0.50
C PHE A 32 3.15 -5.29 1.26
N ASN A 33 4.42 -4.93 1.17
CA ASN A 33 4.88 -3.66 1.69
C ASN A 33 4.31 -2.63 0.72
N ALA A 34 3.34 -1.87 1.19
CA ALA A 34 2.66 -0.80 0.46
C ALA A 34 3.58 0.39 0.18
N ASP A 35 4.81 0.12 -0.25
CA ASP A 35 5.74 1.13 -0.68
C ASP A 35 5.31 1.66 -2.04
N ARG A 36 5.32 2.98 -2.18
CA ARG A 36 5.01 3.67 -3.44
C ARG A 36 5.96 3.27 -4.57
N SER A 37 7.16 2.79 -4.24
CA SER A 37 8.12 2.25 -5.22
C SER A 37 7.52 1.10 -6.04
N GLU A 38 6.57 0.33 -5.49
CA GLU A 38 5.92 -0.77 -6.21
C GLU A 38 5.03 -0.32 -7.37
N ILE A 39 4.56 0.94 -7.36
CA ILE A 39 3.84 1.54 -8.50
C ILE A 39 4.75 1.60 -9.74
N GLN A 40 6.06 1.67 -9.52
CA GLN A 40 7.08 1.70 -10.58
C GLN A 40 7.70 0.32 -10.86
N SER A 41 7.18 -0.75 -10.26
CA SER A 41 7.69 -2.11 -10.46
C SER A 41 7.73 -2.52 -11.93
N ALA A 42 8.72 -3.35 -12.29
CA ALA A 42 8.81 -3.94 -13.62
C ALA A 42 7.62 -4.88 -13.92
N ASP A 43 7.07 -5.54 -12.91
CA ASP A 43 5.91 -6.42 -13.05
C ASP A 43 4.60 -5.62 -13.08
N PRO A 44 3.82 -5.64 -14.18
CA PRO A 44 2.54 -4.93 -14.27
C PRO A 44 1.52 -5.37 -13.21
N ALA A 45 1.55 -6.64 -12.77
CA ALA A 45 0.66 -7.12 -11.72
C ALA A 45 0.99 -6.48 -10.35
N ILE A 46 2.28 -6.25 -10.06
CA ILE A 46 2.70 -5.51 -8.87
C ILE A 46 2.25 -4.06 -8.97
N ARG A 47 2.44 -3.40 -10.13
CA ARG A 47 1.98 -2.01 -10.36
C ARG A 47 0.48 -1.87 -10.10
N ILE A 48 -0.33 -2.75 -10.68
CA ILE A 48 -1.80 -2.75 -10.50
C ILE A 48 -2.17 -2.87 -9.03
N ARG A 49 -1.58 -3.83 -8.29
CA ARG A 49 -1.85 -4.00 -6.87
C ARG A 49 -1.45 -2.77 -6.06
N ALA A 50 -0.29 -2.18 -6.36
CA ALA A 50 0.21 -0.98 -5.68
C ALA A 50 -0.70 0.23 -5.90
N ILE A 51 -1.15 0.46 -7.15
CA ILE A 51 -2.11 1.53 -7.47
C ILE A 51 -3.42 1.35 -6.69
N ILE A 52 -4.00 0.14 -6.70
CA ILE A 52 -5.24 -0.16 -5.98
C ILE A 52 -5.05 0.06 -4.48
N HIS A 53 -3.94 -0.40 -3.93
CA HIS A 53 -3.64 -0.23 -2.51
C HIS A 53 -3.52 1.25 -2.15
N ALA A 54 -2.73 2.02 -2.89
CA ALA A 54 -2.55 3.45 -2.66
C ALA A 54 -3.88 4.23 -2.72
N ALA A 55 -4.73 3.91 -3.71
CA ALA A 55 -6.05 4.52 -3.84
C ALA A 55 -6.98 4.19 -2.66
N ARG A 56 -6.99 2.93 -2.21
CA ARG A 56 -7.77 2.50 -1.03
C ARG A 56 -7.28 3.14 0.27
N ALA A 57 -5.97 3.27 0.40
CA ALA A 57 -5.33 3.93 1.53
C ALA A 57 -5.51 5.46 1.51
N LYS A 58 -6.10 6.02 0.45
CA LYS A 58 -6.19 7.47 0.20
C LYS A 58 -4.84 8.17 0.31
N ASP A 59 -3.80 7.53 -0.22
CA ASP A 59 -2.43 8.05 -0.19
C ASP A 59 -2.26 9.16 -1.23
N THR A 60 -2.47 10.41 -0.83
CA THR A 60 -2.36 11.58 -1.71
C THR A 60 -0.95 11.73 -2.30
N GLY A 61 0.08 11.25 -1.59
CA GLY A 61 1.46 11.27 -2.08
C GLY A 61 1.71 10.31 -3.25
N ALA A 62 0.82 9.35 -3.48
CA ALA A 62 0.89 8.45 -4.64
C ALA A 62 0.27 9.03 -5.91
N ILE A 63 -0.52 10.10 -5.81
CA ILE A 63 -1.23 10.68 -6.97
C ILE A 63 -0.29 10.99 -8.14
N PRO A 64 0.87 11.66 -7.96
CA PRO A 64 1.78 11.92 -9.07
C PRO A 64 2.29 10.63 -9.74
N LEU A 65 2.59 9.60 -8.96
CA LEU A 65 3.07 8.32 -9.46
C LEU A 65 1.97 7.58 -10.24
N ILE A 66 0.73 7.63 -9.78
CA ILE A 66 -0.41 7.02 -10.48
C ILE A 66 -0.72 7.80 -11.77
N VAL A 67 -0.56 9.13 -11.79
CA VAL A 67 -0.67 9.93 -13.03
C VAL A 67 0.37 9.51 -14.06
N ASP A 68 1.61 9.20 -13.67
CA ASP A 68 2.61 8.66 -14.60
C ASP A 68 2.21 7.28 -15.15
N ARG A 69 1.43 6.48 -14.41
CA ARG A 69 0.88 5.19 -14.89
C ARG A 69 -0.24 5.34 -15.91
N LEU A 70 -0.74 6.54 -16.16
CA LEU A 70 -1.61 6.81 -17.33
C LEU A 70 -0.84 6.70 -18.65
N GLU A 71 0.48 6.74 -18.64
CA GLU A 71 1.32 6.55 -19.82
C GLU A 71 1.92 5.14 -19.91
N ASP A 72 1.52 4.22 -19.02
CA ASP A 72 2.06 2.86 -18.94
C ASP A 72 1.90 2.08 -20.26
N GLU A 73 2.86 1.22 -20.57
CA GLU A 73 2.83 0.33 -21.73
C GLU A 73 1.67 -0.68 -21.64
N ASP A 74 1.39 -1.15 -20.43
CA ASP A 74 0.35 -2.13 -20.15
C ASP A 74 -1.02 -1.43 -20.04
N GLN A 75 -1.94 -1.89 -20.87
CA GLN A 75 -3.29 -1.33 -20.96
C GLN A 75 -4.11 -1.52 -19.68
N ALA A 76 -3.94 -2.65 -18.98
CA ALA A 76 -4.61 -2.90 -17.71
C ALA A 76 -4.09 -1.96 -16.63
N VAL A 77 -2.79 -1.67 -16.61
CA VAL A 77 -2.21 -0.66 -15.71
C VAL A 77 -2.82 0.71 -15.98
N ARG A 78 -2.93 1.14 -17.24
CA ARG A 78 -3.56 2.42 -17.61
C ARG A 78 -5.02 2.51 -17.15
N LEU A 79 -5.80 1.45 -17.36
CA LEU A 79 -7.20 1.37 -16.93
C LEU A 79 -7.34 1.51 -15.41
N VAL A 80 -6.54 0.75 -14.65
CA VAL A 80 -6.56 0.78 -13.19
C VAL A 80 -6.11 2.14 -12.64
N ALA A 81 -5.11 2.76 -13.27
CA ALA A 81 -4.63 4.08 -12.91
C ALA A 81 -5.74 5.15 -13.05
N ILE A 82 -6.42 5.22 -14.19
CA ILE A 82 -7.49 6.23 -14.37
C ILE A 82 -8.68 6.00 -13.46
N GLU A 83 -9.11 4.75 -13.27
CA GLU A 83 -10.22 4.43 -12.37
C GLU A 83 -9.89 4.78 -10.91
N SER A 84 -8.65 4.56 -10.50
CA SER A 84 -8.16 4.94 -9.17
C SER A 84 -8.12 6.45 -8.98
N LEU A 85 -7.60 7.18 -9.97
CA LEU A 85 -7.51 8.65 -9.92
C LEU A 85 -8.90 9.30 -9.89
N LYS A 86 -9.85 8.82 -10.68
CA LYS A 86 -11.24 9.30 -10.67
C LYS A 86 -11.90 9.12 -9.32
N LYS A 87 -11.77 7.93 -8.73
CA LYS A 87 -12.35 7.64 -7.41
C LYS A 87 -11.74 8.47 -6.31
N PHE A 88 -10.45 8.79 -6.44
CA PHE A 88 -9.73 9.51 -5.41
C PHE A 88 -9.93 11.03 -5.50
N THR A 89 -9.88 11.57 -6.72
CA THR A 89 -9.87 13.04 -6.94
C THR A 89 -11.20 13.58 -7.43
N GLU A 90 -12.15 12.71 -7.77
CA GLU A 90 -13.43 13.07 -8.42
C GLU A 90 -13.27 13.80 -9.77
N ASN A 91 -12.07 13.76 -10.37
CA ASN A 91 -11.74 14.36 -11.66
C ASN A 91 -11.51 13.28 -12.74
N ASP A 92 -11.88 13.58 -14.00
CA ASP A 92 -11.69 12.69 -15.17
C ASP A 92 -10.64 13.21 -16.17
N PHE A 93 -10.54 14.55 -16.32
CA PHE A 93 -9.71 15.27 -17.29
C PHE A 93 -9.74 14.75 -18.74
N GLY A 94 -10.78 14.00 -19.11
CA GLY A 94 -11.00 13.46 -20.45
C GLY A 94 -10.09 12.30 -20.82
N TYR A 95 -9.42 11.65 -19.86
CA TYR A 95 -8.51 10.55 -20.19
C TYR A 95 -9.27 9.28 -20.61
N ARG A 96 -8.80 8.62 -21.67
CA ARG A 96 -9.26 7.29 -22.10
C ARG A 96 -8.06 6.35 -22.29
N PRO A 97 -8.08 5.13 -21.71
CA PRO A 97 -6.91 4.25 -21.69
C PRO A 97 -6.56 3.62 -23.06
N TYR A 98 -7.50 3.63 -24.00
CA TYR A 98 -7.36 3.04 -25.34
C TYR A 98 -7.05 4.07 -26.43
N ASP A 99 -7.03 5.36 -26.09
CA ASP A 99 -6.73 6.41 -27.05
C ASP A 99 -5.27 6.32 -27.54
N PRO A 100 -4.99 6.83 -28.75
CA PRO A 100 -3.62 6.96 -29.25
C PRO A 100 -2.72 7.69 -28.25
N PRO A 101 -1.42 7.33 -28.14
CA PRO A 101 -0.51 7.90 -27.14
C PRO A 101 -0.51 9.43 -27.09
N TYR A 102 -0.49 10.10 -28.24
CA TYR A 102 -0.48 11.56 -28.33
C TYR A 102 -1.75 12.22 -27.77
N VAL A 103 -2.90 11.53 -27.81
CA VAL A 103 -4.15 12.01 -27.22
C VAL A 103 -4.11 11.83 -25.70
N ARG A 104 -3.63 10.67 -25.24
CA ARG A 104 -3.47 10.39 -23.81
C ARG A 104 -2.56 11.40 -23.12
N SER A 105 -1.41 11.72 -23.72
CA SER A 105 -0.45 12.67 -23.12
C SER A 105 -1.06 14.07 -22.87
N LYS A 106 -1.98 14.55 -23.73
CA LYS A 106 -2.70 15.81 -23.47
C LYS A 106 -3.58 15.76 -22.22
N ALA A 107 -4.23 14.63 -21.95
CA ALA A 107 -5.01 14.46 -20.72
C ALA A 107 -4.08 14.33 -19.50
N VAL A 108 -2.93 13.67 -19.65
CA VAL A 108 -1.89 13.57 -18.60
C VAL A 108 -1.30 14.94 -18.26
N GLU A 109 -1.10 15.82 -19.23
CA GLU A 109 -0.68 17.20 -18.99
C GLU A 109 -1.69 17.96 -18.12
N ARG A 110 -3.00 17.78 -18.35
CA ARG A 110 -4.04 18.38 -17.50
C ARG A 110 -3.98 17.85 -16.07
N TRP A 111 -3.80 16.53 -15.89
CA TRP A 111 -3.56 15.93 -14.57
C TRP A 111 -2.34 16.55 -13.87
N ARG A 112 -1.22 16.68 -14.58
CA ARG A 112 0.02 17.28 -14.04
C ARG A 112 -0.16 18.77 -13.71
N CYS A 113 -0.94 19.51 -14.49
CA CYS A 113 -1.28 20.91 -14.20
C CYS A 113 -2.08 21.02 -12.90
N TRP A 114 -3.13 20.21 -12.77
CA TRP A 114 -3.96 20.16 -11.57
C TRP A 114 -3.14 19.82 -10.32
N ILE A 115 -2.20 18.86 -10.37
CA ILE A 115 -1.31 18.56 -9.24
C ILE A 115 -0.52 19.79 -8.79
N LYS A 116 0.01 20.59 -9.73
CA LYS A 116 0.77 21.80 -9.42
C LYS A 116 -0.10 22.87 -8.76
N GLU A 117 -1.33 23.02 -9.25
CA GLU A 117 -2.31 23.94 -8.65
C GLU A 117 -2.63 23.56 -7.21
N GLN A 118 -2.85 22.26 -6.94
CA GLN A 118 -3.11 21.77 -5.58
C GLN A 118 -1.94 21.96 -4.62
N ALA A 119 -0.69 21.97 -5.11
CA ALA A 119 0.48 22.17 -4.26
C ALA A 119 0.74 23.64 -3.87
N THR A 120 0.00 24.59 -4.46
CA THR A 120 0.20 26.03 -4.24
C THR A 120 -0.69 26.59 -3.12
N HIS A 121 -1.57 25.77 -2.54
CA HIS A 121 -2.50 26.12 -1.47
C HIS A 121 -2.19 25.34 -0.19
#